data_AF-A0A6N2EHU9-F1
#
_entry.id   AF-A0A6N2EHU9-F1
#
_cell.length_a   1.000
_cell.length_b   1.000
_cell.length_c   1.000
_cell.angle_alpha   90.00
_cell.angle_beta   90.00
_cell.angle_gamma   90.00
#
_symmetry.space_group_name_H-M   'P 1'
#
loop_
_entity.id
_entity.type
_entity.pdbx_description
1 polymer ?
#
loop_
_entity_poly.entity_id
_entity_poly.type
_entity_poly.pdbx_seq_one_letter_code
_entity_poly.pdbx_strand_id
1 'polypeptide(L)'
;MADPTPPTPGPEPLPLPAGVHQLCSCGRSHQGWFCDGAHLGTGRISYGVRLSEATTVLMCRCGRSRRYPLCDGSHEASARRPWWRPWGFAVLPALLSPARPAGSGHPPPQRQSPGR
;
A
#
# COMPACT_ATOMS: atom_id res chain seq x y z
N MET A 1 -15.53 24.89 -6.20
CA MET A 1 -14.17 24.31 -6.09
C MET A 1 -14.35 22.96 -5.44
N ALA A 2 -14.03 21.86 -6.13
CA ALA A 2 -14.18 20.53 -5.53
C ALA A 2 -13.23 20.43 -4.33
N ASP A 3 -13.73 19.91 -3.22
CA ASP A 3 -12.91 19.62 -2.05
C ASP A 3 -11.79 18.63 -2.44
N PRO A 4 -10.52 18.86 -2.04
CA PRO A 4 -9.45 17.95 -2.40
C PRO A 4 -9.73 16.60 -1.75
N THR A 5 -10.07 15.61 -2.57
CA THR A 5 -10.22 14.22 -2.11
C THR A 5 -8.96 13.83 -1.33
N PRO A 6 -9.08 13.31 -0.10
CA PRO A 6 -7.93 12.94 0.70
C PRO A 6 -7.08 11.92 -0.07
N PRO A 7 -5.74 12.05 -0.03
CA PRO A 7 -4.88 11.18 -0.81
C PRO A 7 -5.11 9.72 -0.43
N THR A 8 -5.39 8.86 -1.41
CA THR A 8 -5.57 7.43 -1.19
C THR A 8 -4.29 6.84 -0.56
N PRO A 9 -4.40 6.08 0.54
CA PRO A 9 -3.28 5.33 1.10
C PRO A 9 -2.78 4.29 0.09
N GLY A 10 -1.48 4.28 -0.22
CA GLY A 10 -0.89 3.30 -1.12
C GLY A 10 0.06 3.90 -2.16
N PRO A 11 0.47 3.10 -3.16
CA PRO A 11 1.27 3.59 -4.27
C PRO A 11 0.47 4.53 -5.20
N GLU A 12 1.17 5.37 -5.94
CA GLU A 12 0.57 6.21 -6.98
C GLU A 12 0.61 5.50 -8.33
N PRO A 13 -0.52 5.29 -9.02
CA PRO A 13 -0.49 4.81 -10.40
C PRO A 13 0.01 5.92 -11.34
N LEU A 14 1.03 5.60 -12.15
CA LEU A 14 1.60 6.47 -13.18
C LEU A 14 1.49 5.78 -14.55
N PRO A 15 0.54 6.21 -15.41
CA PRO A 15 0.45 5.73 -16.79
C PRO A 15 1.67 6.19 -17.59
N LEU A 16 2.34 5.28 -18.29
CA LEU A 16 3.48 5.57 -19.14
C LEU A 16 3.31 4.92 -20.52
N PRO A 17 3.61 5.61 -21.63
CA PRO A 17 3.65 5.00 -22.94
C PRO A 17 4.86 4.04 -23.07
N ALA A 18 4.87 3.23 -24.14
CA ALA A 18 6.05 2.47 -24.52
C ALA A 18 7.26 3.40 -24.69
N GLY A 19 8.46 2.92 -24.34
CA GLY A 19 9.69 3.69 -24.46
C GLY A 19 10.55 3.68 -23.20
N VAL A 20 11.50 4.62 -23.15
CA VAL A 20 12.43 4.79 -22.04
C VAL A 20 12.03 6.01 -21.24
N HIS A 21 11.80 5.84 -19.94
CA HIS A 21 11.45 6.92 -19.02
C HIS A 21 12.49 7.03 -17.92
N GLN A 22 12.81 8.26 -17.53
CA GLN A 22 13.69 8.55 -16.40
C GLN A 22 12.82 9.02 -15.23
N LEU A 23 12.71 8.18 -14.20
CA LEU A 23 11.90 8.45 -13.03
C LEU A 23 12.74 9.05 -11.90
N CYS A 24 12.13 9.96 -11.16
CA CYS A 24 12.72 10.60 -10.00
C CYS A 24 12.82 9.61 -8.83
N SER A 25 14.04 9.40 -8.36
CA SER A 25 14.36 8.61 -7.16
C SER A 25 14.90 9.48 -6.00
N CYS A 26 15.02 10.79 -6.21
CA CYS A 26 15.60 11.68 -5.21
C CYS A 26 14.57 12.47 -4.39
N GLY A 27 13.31 12.51 -4.85
CA GLY A 27 12.23 13.26 -4.21
C GLY A 27 12.35 14.78 -4.35
N ARG A 28 13.23 15.29 -5.22
CA ARG A 28 13.48 16.73 -5.42
C ARG A 28 13.03 17.27 -6.78
N SER A 29 12.44 16.42 -7.62
CA SER A 29 11.97 16.82 -8.95
C SER A 29 10.80 17.79 -8.85
N HIS A 30 10.82 18.81 -9.71
CA HIS A 30 9.74 19.78 -9.91
C HIS A 30 8.72 19.33 -10.97
N GLN A 31 8.98 18.23 -11.67
CA GLN A 31 8.07 17.62 -12.65
C GLN A 31 7.45 16.30 -12.15
N GLY A 32 7.17 16.25 -10.84
CA GLY A 32 6.57 15.09 -10.19
C GLY A 32 7.47 13.86 -10.23
N TRP A 33 6.96 12.77 -10.82
CA TRP A 33 7.66 11.48 -10.85
C TRP A 33 8.78 11.37 -11.88
N PHE A 34 8.99 12.37 -12.74
CA PHE A 34 10.02 12.33 -13.78
C PHE A 34 11.31 13.02 -13.33
N CYS A 35 12.46 12.56 -13.82
CA CYS A 35 13.76 13.13 -13.46
C CYS A 35 14.08 14.39 -14.28
N ASP A 36 14.26 15.53 -13.60
CA ASP A 36 14.62 16.84 -14.18
C ASP A 36 16.08 17.25 -13.92
N GLY A 37 16.87 16.36 -13.30
CA GLY A 37 18.24 16.66 -12.91
C GLY A 37 18.41 17.20 -11.49
N ALA A 38 17.33 17.41 -10.72
CA ALA A 38 17.41 17.85 -9.32
C ALA A 38 18.15 16.88 -8.37
N HIS A 39 18.53 15.70 -8.85
CA HIS A 39 19.34 14.73 -8.11
C HIS A 39 20.85 15.05 -8.11
N LEU A 40 21.33 15.95 -8.97
CA LEU A 40 22.74 16.32 -9.03
C LEU A 40 23.23 16.86 -7.67
N GLY A 41 24.39 16.37 -7.21
CA GLY A 41 24.96 16.72 -5.90
C GLY A 41 24.33 16.01 -4.70
N THR A 42 23.32 15.16 -4.89
CA THR A 42 22.64 14.45 -3.78
C THR A 42 23.13 13.02 -3.52
N GLY A 43 24.03 12.51 -4.38
CA GLY A 43 24.47 11.11 -4.35
C GLY A 43 23.40 10.10 -4.81
N ARG A 44 22.23 10.57 -5.27
CA ARG A 44 21.17 9.73 -5.84
C ARG A 44 21.20 9.77 -7.38
N ILE A 45 20.78 8.69 -8.01
CA ILE A 45 20.75 8.52 -9.48
C ILE A 45 19.33 8.38 -9.99
N SER A 46 19.02 8.85 -11.20
CA SER A 46 17.70 8.63 -11.81
C SER A 46 17.40 7.14 -12.00
N TYR A 47 16.12 6.78 -12.01
CA TYR A 47 15.68 5.41 -12.25
C TYR A 47 15.18 5.26 -13.69
N GLY A 48 15.97 4.59 -14.53
CA GLY A 48 15.59 4.30 -15.91
C GLY A 48 14.67 3.09 -16.01
N VAL A 49 13.49 3.27 -16.61
CA VAL A 49 12.58 2.18 -16.96
C VAL A 49 12.42 2.10 -18.47
N ARG A 50 12.45 0.89 -19.03
CA ARG A 50 12.18 0.61 -20.45
C ARG A 50 10.92 -0.24 -20.55
N LEU A 51 9.92 0.25 -21.25
CA LEU A 51 8.62 -0.39 -21.44
C LEU A 51 8.44 -0.74 -22.91
N SER A 52 8.06 -1.99 -23.21
CA SER A 52 7.78 -2.44 -24.58
C SER A 52 6.41 -1.96 -25.09
N GLU A 53 5.50 -1.67 -24.16
CA GLU A 53 4.13 -1.23 -24.43
C GLU A 53 3.69 -0.18 -23.38
N ALA A 54 2.58 0.51 -23.64
CA ALA A 54 2.02 1.44 -22.68
C ALA A 54 1.45 0.68 -21.47
N THR A 55 1.85 1.07 -20.26
CA THR A 55 1.41 0.43 -19.03
C THR A 55 1.41 1.41 -17.86
N THR A 56 0.74 1.03 -16.78
CA THR A 56 0.71 1.81 -15.53
C THR A 56 1.72 1.25 -14.55
N VAL A 57 2.70 2.06 -14.17
CA VAL A 57 3.66 1.71 -13.11
C VAL A 57 3.16 2.22 -11.78
N LEU A 58 3.46 1.50 -10.69
CA LEU A 58 3.09 1.90 -9.34
C LEU A 58 4.27 2.60 -8.66
N MET A 59 4.12 3.88 -8.37
CA MET A 59 5.13 4.71 -7.71
C MET A 59 5.05 4.59 -6.19
N CYS A 60 6.21 4.53 -5.54
CA CYS A 60 6.31 4.41 -4.09
C CYS A 60 6.12 5.78 -3.42
N ARG A 61 5.02 5.93 -2.68
CA ARG A 61 4.78 7.10 -1.83
C ARG A 61 5.28 6.93 -0.39
N CYS A 62 5.59 5.71 0.04
CA CYS A 62 5.96 5.43 1.44
C CYS A 62 7.46 5.55 1.75
N GLY A 63 8.32 5.62 0.74
CA GLY A 63 9.79 5.70 0.91
C GLY A 63 10.50 4.43 1.39
N ARG A 64 9.77 3.32 1.58
CA ARG A 64 10.32 2.05 2.14
C ARG A 64 10.59 0.97 1.10
N SER A 65 10.35 1.25 -0.17
CA SER A 65 10.52 0.23 -1.20
C SER A 65 11.99 -0.13 -1.41
N ARG A 66 12.27 -1.42 -1.57
CA ARG A 66 13.59 -1.90 -2.00
C ARG A 66 13.84 -1.66 -3.48
N ARG A 67 12.79 -1.33 -4.24
CA ARG A 67 12.85 -0.99 -5.67
C ARG A 67 12.52 0.48 -5.91
N TYR A 68 12.78 1.34 -4.92
CA TYR A 68 12.49 2.78 -5.01
C TYR A 68 13.09 3.36 -6.31
N PRO A 69 12.32 4.12 -7.10
CA PRO A 69 11.06 4.78 -6.78
C PRO A 69 9.78 3.96 -7.05
N LEU A 70 9.89 2.72 -7.51
CA LEU A 70 8.73 1.85 -7.75
C LEU A 70 8.21 1.23 -6.45
N CYS A 71 6.92 0.90 -6.42
CA CYS A 71 6.32 0.17 -5.31
C CYS A 71 6.64 -1.33 -5.38
N ASP A 72 6.88 -1.95 -4.22
CA ASP A 72 7.13 -3.39 -4.06
C ASP A 72 6.29 -4.02 -2.94
N GLY A 73 5.24 -3.33 -2.49
CA GLY A 73 4.40 -3.80 -1.37
C GLY A 73 4.98 -3.55 0.02
N SER A 74 6.22 -3.05 0.15
CA SER A 74 6.84 -2.73 1.47
C SER A 74 6.04 -1.70 2.29
N HIS A 75 5.08 -1.03 1.68
CA HIS A 75 4.20 -0.11 2.39
C HIS A 75 3.25 -0.84 3.37
N GLU A 76 2.88 -2.10 3.11
CA GLU A 76 1.99 -2.90 3.96
C GLU A 76 2.67 -3.37 5.25
N ALA A 77 3.95 -3.73 5.18
CA ALA A 77 4.70 -4.28 6.32
C ALA A 77 4.88 -3.30 7.48
N SER A 78 4.71 -1.99 7.24
CA SER A 78 4.75 -0.99 8.32
C SER A 78 3.38 -0.71 8.92
N ALA A 79 2.32 -1.31 8.40
CA ALA A 79 1.06 -1.37 9.12
C ALA A 79 1.18 -2.47 10.18
N ARG A 80 1.11 -2.05 11.46
CA ARG A 80 0.85 -2.84 12.67
C ARG A 80 2.08 -3.37 13.42
N ARG A 81 2.67 -2.51 14.25
CA ARG A 81 2.88 -2.87 15.66
C ARG A 81 2.04 -1.92 16.52
N PRO A 82 0.89 -2.38 17.04
CA PRO A 82 0.19 -1.61 18.06
C PRO A 82 1.13 -1.42 19.26
N TRP A 83 1.22 -0.17 19.73
CA TRP A 83 2.07 0.24 20.84
C TRP A 83 1.74 -0.49 22.15
N TRP A 84 0.56 -1.11 22.26
CA TRP A 84 0.13 -1.91 23.41
C TRP A 84 0.63 -3.37 23.42
N ARG A 85 1.45 -3.82 22.45
CA ARG A 85 2.00 -5.21 22.45
C ARG A 85 3.42 -5.24 23.05
N PRO A 86 3.60 -5.77 24.28
CA PRO A 86 4.93 -5.98 24.82
C PRO A 86 5.59 -7.16 24.10
N TRP A 87 6.75 -6.91 23.48
CA TRP A 87 7.84 -7.85 23.16
C TRP A 87 7.47 -9.24 22.61
N GLY A 88 7.85 -9.49 21.35
CA GLY A 88 7.38 -10.62 20.56
C GLY A 88 7.65 -12.00 21.15
N PHE A 89 6.58 -12.79 21.23
CA PHE A 89 6.66 -14.22 20.97
C PHE A 89 5.77 -14.52 19.76
N ALA A 90 6.42 -14.99 18.71
CA ALA A 90 5.81 -15.82 17.70
C ALA A 90 5.32 -17.11 18.35
N VAL A 91 4.43 -17.82 17.64
CA VAL A 91 3.86 -19.13 17.96
C VAL A 91 2.57 -19.07 18.80
N LEU A 92 1.44 -18.94 18.12
CA LEU A 92 0.28 -19.75 18.51
C LEU A 92 0.44 -21.06 17.73
N PRO A 93 0.64 -22.22 18.39
CA PRO A 93 0.64 -23.47 17.69
C PRO A 93 -0.76 -23.66 17.11
N ALA A 94 -0.82 -24.09 15.85
CA ALA A 94 -1.97 -24.80 15.35
C ALA A 94 -2.12 -26.07 16.21
N LEU A 95 -2.83 -26.01 17.34
CA LEU A 95 -3.22 -27.14 18.20
C LEU A 95 -4.10 -26.62 19.35
N LEU A 96 -5.34 -26.24 19.06
CA LEU A 96 -6.46 -26.55 19.95
C LEU A 96 -7.77 -26.41 19.17
N SER A 97 -8.15 -27.50 18.49
CA SER A 97 -9.56 -27.84 18.36
C SER A 97 -10.03 -28.44 19.69
N PRO A 98 -10.86 -27.76 20.49
CA PRO A 98 -11.84 -28.47 21.28
C PRO A 98 -13.08 -28.71 20.40
N ALA A 99 -13.45 -29.98 20.28
CA ALA A 99 -14.71 -30.41 19.71
C ALA A 99 -15.87 -29.53 20.23
N ARG A 100 -16.71 -29.03 19.31
CA ARG A 100 -17.97 -28.36 19.65
C ARG A 100 -18.88 -29.39 20.32
N PRO A 101 -19.27 -29.26 21.60
CA PRO A 101 -20.38 -30.05 22.09
C PRO A 101 -21.67 -29.58 21.39
N ALA A 102 -22.48 -30.56 21.02
CA ALA A 102 -23.78 -30.35 20.42
C ALA A 102 -24.73 -29.63 21.38
N GLY A 103 -25.57 -28.75 20.83
CA GLY A 103 -26.90 -28.46 21.37
C GLY A 103 -27.03 -27.26 22.30
N SER A 104 -27.57 -26.17 21.77
CA SER A 104 -28.86 -25.61 22.22
C SER A 104 -29.18 -24.38 21.38
N GLY A 105 -30.33 -24.42 20.71
CA GLY A 105 -30.78 -23.37 19.81
C GLY A 105 -31.07 -22.06 20.52
N HIS A 106 -30.79 -20.96 19.83
CA HIS A 106 -31.43 -19.67 20.07
C HIS A 106 -32.14 -19.25 18.79
N PRO A 107 -33.45 -18.98 18.83
CA PRO A 107 -34.22 -18.61 17.63
C PRO A 107 -33.85 -17.20 17.13
N PRO A 108 -34.11 -16.89 15.84
CA PRO A 108 -33.80 -15.60 15.25
C PRO A 108 -34.66 -14.47 15.84
N PRO A 109 -34.18 -13.21 15.82
CA PRO A 109 -34.91 -12.07 16.35
C PRO A 109 -36.18 -11.79 15.52
N GLN A 110 -37.31 -11.69 16.21
CA GLN A 110 -38.61 -11.30 15.65
C GLN A 110 -38.53 -9.90 15.04
N ARG A 111 -38.81 -9.81 13.73
CA ARG A 111 -38.96 -8.55 12.99
C ARG A 111 -40.31 -7.94 13.37
N GLN A 112 -40.31 -6.83 14.10
CA GLN A 112 -41.53 -6.08 14.36
C GLN A 112 -41.97 -5.37 13.07
N SER A 113 -43.20 -5.65 12.62
CA SER A 113 -43.88 -4.93 11.54
C SER A 113 -44.32 -3.55 12.04
N PRO A 114 -44.23 -2.48 11.24
CA PRO A 114 -44.82 -1.20 11.61
C PRO A 114 -46.35 -1.29 11.53
N GLY A 115 -47.00 -0.77 12.58
CA GLY A 115 -48.45 -0.64 12.66
C GLY A 115 -49.00 0.43 11.71
N ARG A 116 -50.21 0.11 11.26
CA ARG A 116 -51.29 0.87 10.61
C ARG A 116 -51.18 2.38 10.46
#